data_AF-A0AAJ0HM21-F1
#
_entry.id   AF-A0AAJ0HM21-F1
#
_cell.length_a   1.000
_cell.length_b   1.000
_cell.length_c   1.000
_cell.angle_alpha   90.00
_cell.angle_beta   90.00
_cell.angle_gamma   90.00
#
_symmetry.space_group_name_H-M   'P 1'
#
loop_
_entity.id
_entity.type
_entity.pdbx_description
1 polymer ?
#
loop_
_entity_poly.entity_id
_entity_poly.type
_entity_poly.pdbx_seq_one_letter_code
_entity_poly.pdbx_strand_id
1 'polypeptide(L)'
;MTYDEIAFCVPGSWGKPFQDQLRPLIKEAFPRQDMNQVYFLSESIALAHYTISNELHQLSNWSLVLFLDFGGHSMSFSLFLIERQNSGTLPSFVEVDSGSAAGGSSMWEHHISDLIAGKLKVPDPDGTILLALKKQFCREKVDISQRILDGDRRTKYLYYLMEGSLIGNNNMVFVNLSYEEILVCFNRGLHEPIQLAKKKLRELAQYATSESIGVVVAGGSMRTEHAKAAVFGDSPIPEDRIQHAKRIGWSYMSMCNARGAANSLTNKTTVMQFIENGAAIGVQKRTNSLLGGEWENAAYIALHKAGSEEHELRSHGLKFYSRQHGDLELKIVIDHAYIRRGQPDQARIGSAGRPGAPTTPCGMLKIEHCYDLYHLGPLKAGTITLDVSLRNNYGLDGWTSSGAERDQLYLCVTTSRLHGCMKAPEVQEIDLPLYFDPGQNCIHVDLEAMHEGAWEEQQQRRAAIHPPSNILATMENEEPGQALPTPHVSSEANNDDDSDDMGDMPGNIDIDNEDIDPDYCPTNDPNQDDGVGWWQSRPRRRRFGLDEGDPERERPPSRRRQTSNTNGLGGRVQVNPESLGYQMYNVRNSRHP
;
A
#
# COMPACT_ATOMS: atom_id res chain seq x y z
N MET A 1 25.10 -0.43 18.63
CA MET A 1 23.66 -0.60 18.41
C MET A 1 23.36 -2.08 18.33
N THR A 2 22.27 -2.53 18.96
CA THR A 2 21.66 -3.86 18.81
C THR A 2 20.35 -3.65 18.04
N TYR A 3 19.98 -4.61 17.20
CA TYR A 3 18.72 -4.59 16.45
C TYR A 3 18.01 -5.92 16.72
N ASP A 4 16.84 -5.87 17.36
CA ASP A 4 16.04 -7.07 17.67
C ASP A 4 15.15 -7.46 16.47
N GLU A 5 14.81 -6.47 15.64
CA GLU A 5 13.91 -6.58 14.51
C GLU A 5 14.39 -5.73 13.33
N ILE A 6 14.14 -6.21 12.12
CA ILE A 6 14.43 -5.50 10.88
C ILE A 6 13.16 -5.43 10.04
N ALA A 7 12.82 -4.24 9.55
CA ALA A 7 11.84 -4.06 8.49
C ALA A 7 12.59 -3.81 7.17
N PHE A 8 12.30 -4.62 6.16
CA PHE A 8 12.95 -4.60 4.87
C PHE A 8 11.92 -4.31 3.77
N CYS A 9 12.05 -3.16 3.11
CA CYS A 9 11.18 -2.80 2.00
C CYS A 9 11.55 -3.58 0.74
N VAL A 10 10.56 -4.21 0.12
CA VAL A 10 10.73 -4.96 -1.13
C VAL A 10 9.68 -4.53 -2.15
N PRO A 11 9.93 -4.75 -3.46
CA PRO A 11 8.88 -4.71 -4.47
C PRO A 11 7.69 -5.57 -4.05
N GLY A 12 6.45 -5.09 -4.24
CA GLY A 12 5.26 -5.88 -3.92
C GLY A 12 5.10 -7.15 -4.75
N SER A 13 5.91 -7.34 -5.80
CA SER A 13 5.94 -8.55 -6.62
C SER A 13 6.82 -9.65 -6.02
N TRP A 14 7.62 -9.33 -4.99
CA TRP A 14 8.47 -10.28 -4.29
C TRP A 14 7.67 -11.00 -3.23
N GLY A 15 6.96 -12.04 -3.67
CA GLY A 15 6.19 -12.91 -2.78
C GLY A 15 7.06 -13.73 -1.82
N LYS A 16 6.38 -14.52 -0.99
CA LYS A 16 7.00 -15.34 0.06
C LYS A 16 8.22 -16.17 -0.40
N PRO A 17 8.21 -16.87 -1.56
CA PRO A 17 9.37 -17.68 -1.97
C PRO A 17 10.67 -16.88 -2.12
N PHE A 18 10.58 -15.63 -2.58
CA PHE A 18 11.75 -14.77 -2.72
C PHE A 18 12.19 -14.21 -1.36
N GLN A 19 11.22 -13.82 -0.53
CA GLN A 19 11.46 -13.34 0.83
C GLN A 19 12.16 -14.41 1.70
N ASP A 20 11.77 -15.67 1.56
CA ASP A 20 12.37 -16.80 2.27
C ASP A 20 13.83 -17.03 1.87
N GLN A 21 14.19 -16.75 0.61
CA GLN A 21 15.58 -16.79 0.16
C GLN A 21 16.40 -15.59 0.67
N LEU A 22 15.78 -14.42 0.79
CA LEU A 22 16.45 -13.19 1.24
C LEU A 22 16.65 -13.16 2.76
N ARG A 23 15.72 -13.75 3.53
CA ARG A 23 15.76 -13.81 5.00
C ARG A 23 17.08 -14.36 5.58
N PRO A 24 17.65 -15.49 5.12
CA PRO A 24 18.93 -15.97 5.62
C PRO A 24 20.09 -15.02 5.26
N LEU A 25 20.07 -14.40 4.07
CA LEU A 25 21.10 -13.43 3.66
C LEU A 25 21.08 -12.17 4.55
N ILE A 26 19.88 -11.68 4.90
CA ILE A 26 19.73 -10.57 5.86
C ILE A 26 20.25 -11.02 7.23
N LYS A 27 19.88 -12.21 7.71
CA LYS A 27 20.40 -12.77 8.98
C LYS A 27 21.92 -12.89 9.00
N GLU A 28 22.53 -13.26 7.88
CA GLU A 28 23.98 -13.35 7.72
C GLU A 28 24.64 -11.97 7.71
N ALA A 29 24.05 -10.99 6.99
CA ALA A 29 24.54 -9.61 6.93
C ALA A 29 24.41 -8.88 8.27
N PHE A 30 23.48 -9.30 9.12
CA PHE A 30 23.28 -8.79 10.48
C PHE A 30 23.49 -9.92 11.51
N PRO A 31 24.71 -10.48 11.62
CA PRO A 31 24.98 -11.72 12.35
C PRO A 31 25.00 -11.44 13.86
N ARG A 32 23.82 -11.43 14.49
CA ARG A 32 23.68 -11.44 15.95
C ARG A 32 22.65 -12.47 16.39
N GLN A 33 22.94 -13.11 17.52
CA GLN A 33 22.21 -14.26 18.05
C GLN A 33 20.75 -13.94 18.39
N ASP A 34 20.41 -12.66 18.57
CA ASP A 34 19.09 -12.22 19.05
C ASP A 34 18.21 -11.55 17.97
N MET A 35 18.63 -11.55 16.69
CA MET A 35 17.76 -11.01 15.63
C MET A 35 16.59 -11.97 15.40
N ASN A 36 15.48 -11.67 16.05
CA ASN A 36 14.37 -12.57 16.15
C ASN A 36 13.52 -12.55 14.87
N GLN A 37 13.33 -11.38 14.25
CA GLN A 37 12.39 -11.22 13.13
C GLN A 37 12.87 -10.25 12.04
N VAL A 38 12.61 -10.66 10.79
CA VAL A 38 12.73 -9.81 9.60
C VAL A 38 11.32 -9.67 9.02
N TYR A 39 10.82 -8.45 8.94
CA TYR A 39 9.52 -8.13 8.35
C TYR A 39 9.75 -7.61 6.94
N PHE A 40 9.04 -8.18 5.97
CA PHE A 40 9.07 -7.68 4.60
C PHE A 40 7.84 -6.82 4.37
N LEU A 41 8.05 -5.58 3.93
CA LEU A 41 6.97 -4.65 3.61
C LEU A 41 7.07 -4.27 2.14
N SER A 42 5.93 -4.12 1.46
CA SER A 42 5.95 -3.52 0.14
C SER A 42 6.32 -2.04 0.24
N GLU A 43 6.95 -1.51 -0.80
CA GLU A 43 7.29 -0.08 -0.87
C GLU A 43 6.06 0.83 -0.68
N SER A 44 4.90 0.46 -1.21
CA SER A 44 3.66 1.22 -1.05
C SER A 44 3.13 1.20 0.40
N ILE A 45 3.28 0.09 1.11
CA ILE A 45 2.93 0.00 2.54
C ILE A 45 3.87 0.91 3.35
N ALA A 46 5.17 0.83 3.09
CA ALA A 46 6.15 1.68 3.76
C ALA A 46 5.84 3.18 3.51
N LEU A 47 5.53 3.53 2.27
CA LEU A 47 5.08 4.86 1.90
C LEU A 47 3.83 5.30 2.69
N ALA A 48 2.85 4.41 2.85
CA ALA A 48 1.65 4.68 3.63
C ALA A 48 2.00 4.98 5.09
N HIS A 49 2.81 4.14 5.74
CA HIS A 49 3.26 4.34 7.12
C HIS A 49 3.97 5.67 7.32
N TYR A 50 4.87 6.03 6.40
CA TYR A 50 5.55 7.31 6.45
C TYR A 50 4.56 8.47 6.31
N THR A 51 3.69 8.42 5.30
CA THR A 51 2.74 9.51 5.03
C THR A 51 1.74 9.69 6.18
N ILE A 52 1.19 8.59 6.70
CA ILE A 52 0.20 8.64 7.79
C ILE A 52 0.85 9.08 9.11
N SER A 53 2.10 8.69 9.38
CA SER A 53 2.77 9.01 10.64
C SER A 53 3.41 10.40 10.64
N ASN A 54 3.93 10.86 9.51
CA ASN A 54 4.73 12.08 9.43
C ASN A 54 4.04 13.21 8.67
N GLU A 55 3.25 12.87 7.66
CA GLU A 55 2.68 13.83 6.72
C GLU A 55 1.15 13.77 6.72
N LEU A 56 0.56 13.42 7.86
CA LEU A 56 -0.87 13.16 7.99
C LEU A 56 -1.76 14.30 7.50
N HIS A 57 -1.27 15.54 7.63
CA HIS A 57 -1.94 16.76 7.19
C HIS A 57 -2.11 16.83 5.66
N GLN A 58 -1.27 16.13 4.90
CA GLN A 58 -1.32 16.06 3.43
C GLN A 58 -2.45 15.17 2.95
N LEU A 59 -2.88 14.20 3.77
CA LEU A 59 -3.98 13.28 3.45
C LEU A 59 -5.37 13.91 3.62
N SER A 60 -5.45 15.23 3.80
CA SER A 60 -6.70 15.94 4.06
C SER A 60 -7.55 15.22 5.14
N ASN A 61 -8.88 15.29 5.07
CA ASN A 61 -9.77 14.45 5.88
C ASN A 61 -10.20 13.19 5.09
N TRP A 62 -9.30 12.60 4.31
CA TRP A 62 -9.59 11.34 3.61
C TRP A 62 -9.66 10.18 4.59
N SER A 63 -10.72 9.38 4.47
CA SER A 63 -10.92 8.14 5.20
C SER A 63 -10.36 6.95 4.43
N LEU A 64 -10.32 6.98 3.09
CA LEU A 64 -9.81 5.87 2.29
C LEU A 64 -8.74 6.38 1.31
N VAL A 65 -7.51 5.91 1.46
CA VAL A 65 -6.35 6.43 0.72
C VAL A 65 -5.64 5.33 -0.04
N LEU A 66 -5.56 5.50 -1.36
CA LEU A 66 -4.79 4.62 -2.25
C LEU A 66 -3.37 5.16 -2.40
N PHE A 67 -2.37 4.39 -1.98
CA PHE A 67 -0.97 4.67 -2.20
C PHE A 67 -0.49 3.92 -3.44
N LEU A 68 0.13 4.63 -4.37
CA LEU A 68 0.72 4.09 -5.60
C LEU A 68 2.22 4.42 -5.62
N ASP A 69 3.09 3.41 -5.58
CA ASP A 69 4.53 3.58 -5.73
C ASP A 69 5.02 2.97 -7.04
N PHE A 70 5.42 3.83 -7.98
CA PHE A 70 5.93 3.41 -9.29
C PHE A 70 7.46 3.39 -9.31
N GLY A 71 8.03 2.28 -8.87
CA GLY A 71 9.45 1.98 -8.92
C GLY A 71 9.99 1.75 -10.34
N GLY A 72 11.26 1.37 -10.44
CA GLY A 72 11.92 1.07 -11.71
C GLY A 72 11.47 -0.25 -12.34
N HIS A 73 11.27 -1.27 -11.50
CA HIS A 73 10.97 -2.66 -11.92
C HIS A 73 9.55 -3.12 -11.58
N SER A 74 8.82 -2.37 -10.75
CA SER A 74 7.43 -2.64 -10.42
C SER A 74 6.66 -1.38 -10.09
N MET A 75 5.34 -1.46 -10.17
CA MET A 75 4.46 -0.60 -9.38
C MET A 75 3.80 -1.42 -8.28
N SER A 76 3.80 -0.89 -7.06
CA SER A 76 3.06 -1.46 -5.92
C SER A 76 1.94 -0.51 -5.52
N PHE A 77 0.82 -1.06 -5.06
CA PHE A 77 -0.24 -0.27 -4.44
C PHE A 77 -0.64 -0.83 -3.09
N SER A 78 -1.14 0.05 -2.24
CA SER A 78 -1.79 -0.32 -0.98
C SER A 78 -2.91 0.66 -0.67
N LEU A 79 -4.08 0.14 -0.33
CA LEU A 79 -5.27 0.90 0.02
C LEU A 79 -5.45 0.84 1.54
N PHE A 80 -5.53 1.99 2.17
CA PHE A 80 -5.68 2.10 3.63
C PHE A 80 -6.98 2.82 4.00
N LEU A 81 -7.70 2.23 4.94
CA LEU A 81 -8.77 2.91 5.67
C LEU A 81 -8.15 3.62 6.88
N ILE A 82 -8.35 4.92 6.99
CA ILE A 82 -7.78 5.81 8.00
C ILE A 82 -8.91 6.40 8.83
N GLU A 83 -8.85 6.17 10.14
CA GLU A 83 -9.76 6.72 11.12
C GLU A 83 -9.06 7.73 12.02
N ARG A 84 -9.47 8.99 11.88
CA ARG A 84 -8.96 10.12 12.65
C ARG A 84 -9.76 10.27 13.92
N GLN A 85 -9.06 10.43 15.04
CA GLN A 85 -9.68 10.74 16.33
C GLN A 85 -9.67 12.25 16.58
N ASN A 86 -10.70 12.76 17.26
CA ASN A 86 -10.81 14.18 17.61
C ASN A 86 -9.80 14.62 18.68
N SER A 87 -9.11 13.68 19.34
CA SER A 87 -8.30 13.90 20.55
C SER A 87 -6.81 14.17 20.32
N GLY A 88 -6.38 14.46 19.09
CA GLY A 88 -4.95 14.68 18.78
C GLY A 88 -4.07 13.44 18.93
N THR A 89 -4.69 12.27 19.11
CA THR A 89 -4.05 10.95 19.07
C THR A 89 -3.72 10.58 17.62
N LEU A 90 -2.72 9.71 17.44
CA LEU A 90 -2.39 9.18 16.11
C LEU A 90 -3.63 8.51 15.49
N PRO A 91 -3.83 8.67 14.17
CA PRO A 91 -4.94 8.02 13.50
C PRO A 91 -4.78 6.50 13.61
N SER A 92 -5.90 5.80 13.71
CA SER A 92 -5.89 4.37 13.42
C SER A 92 -5.96 4.19 11.92
N PHE A 93 -5.31 3.17 11.39
CA PHE A 93 -5.45 2.83 9.99
C PHE A 93 -5.30 1.33 9.79
N VAL A 94 -5.82 0.80 8.70
CA VAL A 94 -5.71 -0.62 8.36
C VAL A 94 -5.60 -0.76 6.85
N GLU A 95 -4.75 -1.67 6.40
CA GLU A 95 -4.70 -2.04 5.00
C GLU A 95 -5.95 -2.86 4.65
N VAL A 96 -6.60 -2.48 3.55
CA VAL A 96 -7.79 -3.19 3.04
C VAL A 96 -7.50 -3.95 1.75
N ASP A 97 -6.50 -3.53 0.98
CA ASP A 97 -6.11 -4.16 -0.28
C ASP A 97 -4.68 -3.75 -0.65
N SER A 98 -3.94 -4.64 -1.31
CA SER A 98 -2.64 -4.33 -1.89
C SER A 98 -2.31 -5.28 -3.04
N GLY A 99 -1.28 -4.89 -3.78
CA GLY A 99 -0.77 -5.71 -4.87
C GLY A 99 0.29 -4.99 -5.66
N SER A 100 0.70 -5.61 -6.75
CA SER A 100 1.76 -5.08 -7.60
C SER A 100 1.62 -5.53 -9.04
N ALA A 101 2.33 -4.82 -9.92
CA ALA A 101 2.55 -5.19 -11.31
C ALA A 101 4.04 -5.03 -11.64
N ALA A 102 4.60 -5.98 -12.38
CA ALA A 102 5.96 -5.87 -12.90
C ALA A 102 6.03 -4.82 -14.02
N GLY A 103 7.15 -4.13 -14.14
CA GLY A 103 7.37 -3.07 -15.12
C GLY A 103 7.71 -1.73 -14.47
N GLY A 104 7.98 -0.72 -15.29
CA GLY A 104 8.41 0.60 -14.84
C GLY A 104 9.51 1.16 -15.74
N SER A 105 10.14 2.24 -15.28
CA SER A 105 11.15 2.95 -16.06
C SER A 105 12.40 2.12 -16.34
N SER A 106 12.81 1.22 -15.46
CA SER A 106 13.96 0.32 -15.72
C SER A 106 13.62 -0.73 -16.77
N MET A 107 12.36 -1.20 -16.84
CA MET A 107 11.90 -2.09 -17.91
C MET A 107 11.82 -1.36 -19.25
N TRP A 108 11.39 -0.09 -19.25
CA TRP A 108 11.46 0.77 -20.43
C TRP A 108 12.90 0.95 -20.92
N GLU A 109 13.84 1.24 -20.01
CA GLU A 109 15.26 1.35 -20.31
C GLU A 109 15.85 0.05 -20.85
N HIS A 110 15.41 -1.10 -20.35
CA HIS A 110 15.82 -2.41 -20.84
C HIS A 110 15.36 -2.62 -22.30
N HIS A 111 14.10 -2.35 -22.62
CA HIS A 111 13.61 -2.46 -24.00
C HIS A 111 14.28 -1.49 -24.97
N ILE A 112 14.68 -0.31 -24.49
CA ILE A 112 15.49 0.63 -25.28
C ILE A 112 16.90 0.07 -25.49
N SER A 113 17.49 -0.56 -24.47
CA SER A 113 18.79 -1.23 -24.57
C SER A 113 18.77 -2.33 -25.64
N ASP A 114 17.75 -3.18 -25.66
CA ASP A 114 17.61 -4.24 -26.68
C ASP A 114 17.48 -3.64 -28.09
N LEU A 115 16.71 -2.56 -28.22
CA LEU A 115 16.54 -1.85 -29.48
C LEU A 115 17.85 -1.20 -29.96
N ILE A 116 18.65 -0.64 -29.04
CA ILE A 116 19.98 -0.10 -29.35
C ILE A 116 20.89 -1.23 -29.81
N ALA A 117 20.95 -2.34 -29.07
CA ALA A 117 21.78 -3.50 -29.40
C ALA A 117 21.46 -4.04 -30.80
N GLY A 118 20.18 -4.19 -31.15
CA GLY A 118 19.76 -4.63 -32.49
C GLY A 118 20.09 -3.65 -33.63
N LYS A 119 20.42 -2.40 -33.31
CA LYS A 119 20.79 -1.34 -34.28
C LYS A 119 22.28 -1.07 -34.34
N LEU A 120 23.07 -1.59 -33.42
CA LEU A 120 24.53 -1.43 -33.45
C LEU A 120 25.08 -2.16 -34.68
N LYS A 121 25.78 -1.41 -35.53
CA LYS A 121 26.46 -1.93 -36.73
C LYS A 121 27.95 -2.15 -36.52
N VAL A 122 28.42 -1.91 -35.30
CA VAL A 122 29.81 -2.07 -34.89
C VAL A 122 29.89 -3.17 -33.85
N PRO A 123 30.95 -3.98 -33.85
CA PRO A 123 31.19 -4.93 -32.76
C PRO A 123 31.28 -4.21 -31.42
N ASP A 124 30.62 -4.76 -30.41
CA ASP A 124 30.65 -4.28 -29.03
C ASP A 124 30.78 -5.49 -28.08
N PRO A 125 31.88 -6.26 -28.16
CA PRO A 125 32.03 -7.52 -27.43
C PRO A 125 31.91 -7.33 -25.91
N ASP A 126 32.35 -6.19 -25.42
CA ASP A 126 32.38 -5.87 -23.98
C ASP A 126 31.16 -5.03 -23.54
N GLY A 127 30.21 -4.73 -24.45
CA GLY A 127 28.99 -3.97 -24.15
C GLY A 127 29.22 -2.50 -23.78
N THR A 128 30.41 -1.95 -24.01
CA THR A 128 30.80 -0.60 -23.60
C THR A 128 30.00 0.47 -24.35
N ILE A 129 29.82 0.28 -25.67
CA ILE A 129 29.08 1.21 -26.51
C ILE A 129 27.60 1.20 -26.11
N LEU A 130 27.03 0.00 -25.96
CA LEU A 130 25.65 -0.18 -25.51
C LEU A 130 25.39 0.48 -24.16
N LEU A 131 26.27 0.24 -23.18
CA LEU A 131 26.16 0.82 -21.84
C LEU A 131 26.21 2.35 -21.89
N ALA A 132 27.12 2.94 -22.68
CA ALA A 132 27.24 4.38 -22.81
C ALA A 132 26.00 5.02 -23.45
N LEU A 133 25.46 4.42 -24.52
CA LEU A 133 24.24 4.88 -25.18
C LEU A 133 23.01 4.72 -24.27
N LYS A 134 22.93 3.63 -23.50
CA LYS A 134 21.89 3.43 -22.48
C LYS A 134 21.98 4.51 -21.40
N LYS A 135 23.18 4.78 -20.86
CA LYS A 135 23.40 5.87 -19.88
C LYS A 135 22.97 7.23 -20.44
N GLN A 136 23.27 7.51 -21.72
CA GLN A 136 22.78 8.72 -22.38
C GLN A 136 21.25 8.78 -22.41
N PHE A 137 20.58 7.69 -22.82
CA PHE A 137 19.12 7.62 -22.80
C PHE A 137 18.55 7.86 -21.40
N CYS A 138 19.11 7.21 -20.36
CA CYS A 138 18.66 7.36 -18.98
C CYS A 138 18.72 8.81 -18.49
N ARG A 139 19.75 9.58 -18.88
CA ARG A 139 19.87 11.02 -18.54
C ARG A 139 18.80 11.87 -19.24
N GLU A 140 18.43 11.51 -20.46
CA GLU A 140 17.52 12.29 -21.31
C GLU A 140 16.06 11.80 -21.24
N LYS A 141 15.78 10.71 -20.53
CA LYS A 141 14.46 10.03 -20.55
C LYS A 141 13.29 10.93 -20.14
N VAL A 142 13.52 11.88 -19.23
CA VAL A 142 12.47 12.83 -18.79
C VAL A 142 12.06 13.73 -19.95
N ASP A 143 13.03 14.31 -20.65
CA ASP A 143 12.78 15.15 -21.83
C ASP A 143 12.19 14.35 -22.98
N ILE A 144 12.69 13.13 -23.20
CA ILE A 144 12.14 12.21 -24.20
C ILE A 144 10.68 11.92 -23.88
N SER A 145 10.35 11.65 -22.62
CA SER A 145 8.98 11.42 -22.19
C SER A 145 8.08 12.63 -22.41
N GLN A 146 8.56 13.85 -22.12
CA GLN A 146 7.83 15.07 -22.43
C GLN A 146 7.55 15.21 -23.93
N ARG A 147 8.52 14.90 -24.79
CA ARG A 147 8.32 14.88 -26.25
C ARG A 147 7.27 13.88 -26.69
N ILE A 148 7.20 12.72 -26.05
CA ILE A 148 6.15 11.73 -26.32
C ILE A 148 4.77 12.33 -26.06
N LEU A 149 4.62 12.99 -24.90
CA LEU A 149 3.38 13.68 -24.51
C LEU A 149 3.00 14.80 -25.48
N ASP A 150 3.98 15.58 -25.94
CA ASP A 150 3.76 16.69 -26.89
C ASP A 150 3.49 16.20 -28.33
N GLY A 151 3.61 14.88 -28.59
CA GLY A 151 3.48 14.31 -29.93
C GLY A 151 4.63 14.69 -30.87
N ASP A 152 5.80 15.03 -30.33
CA ASP A 152 6.98 15.41 -31.12
C ASP A 152 7.62 14.17 -31.76
N ARG A 153 7.39 14.01 -33.06
CA ARG A 153 7.83 12.84 -33.85
C ARG A 153 9.29 12.91 -34.31
N ARG A 154 10.10 13.86 -33.82
CA ARG A 154 11.52 13.96 -34.18
C ARG A 154 12.30 12.73 -33.70
N THR A 155 13.11 12.17 -34.59
CA THR A 155 14.04 11.07 -34.27
C THR A 155 15.02 11.49 -33.17
N LYS A 156 15.22 10.60 -32.20
CA LYS A 156 16.25 10.76 -31.18
C LYS A 156 17.55 10.15 -31.66
N TYR A 157 18.61 10.93 -31.60
CA TYR A 157 19.97 10.52 -31.91
C TYR A 157 20.71 10.28 -30.60
N LEU A 158 21.15 9.05 -30.38
CA LEU A 158 22.12 8.69 -29.35
C LEU A 158 23.49 8.53 -30.01
N TYR A 159 24.55 8.90 -29.31
CA TYR A 159 25.90 8.85 -29.86
C TYR A 159 26.95 8.47 -28.82
N TYR A 160 28.00 7.81 -29.28
CA TYR A 160 29.18 7.45 -28.49
C TYR A 160 30.45 7.80 -29.25
N LEU A 161 31.39 8.45 -28.56
CA LEU A 161 32.71 8.79 -29.10
C LEU A 161 33.70 7.69 -28.69
N MET A 162 34.25 6.97 -29.66
CA MET A 162 35.26 5.95 -29.38
C MET A 162 36.59 6.61 -28.99
N GLU A 163 37.12 6.25 -27.82
CA GLU A 163 38.44 6.71 -27.38
C GLU A 163 39.56 6.06 -28.22
N GLY A 164 40.57 6.84 -28.61
CA GLY A 164 41.83 6.32 -29.16
C GLY A 164 42.10 6.49 -30.66
N SER A 165 41.21 7.06 -31.47
CA SER A 165 41.50 7.30 -32.90
C SER A 165 41.86 8.77 -33.15
N LEU A 166 43.17 9.01 -33.22
CA LEU A 166 43.80 10.34 -33.35
C LEU A 166 43.73 10.96 -34.75
N ILE A 167 43.19 10.28 -35.78
CA ILE A 167 43.25 10.78 -37.16
C ILE A 167 41.98 10.40 -37.95
N GLY A 168 41.08 11.38 -38.15
CA GLY A 168 40.08 11.36 -39.24
C GLY A 168 38.61 11.08 -38.87
N ASN A 169 37.86 12.14 -38.55
CA ASN A 169 36.42 12.41 -38.74
C ASN A 169 35.29 11.34 -38.60
N ASN A 170 35.51 10.07 -38.26
CA ASN A 170 34.43 9.06 -38.21
C ASN A 170 34.45 8.12 -36.98
N ASN A 171 34.83 8.62 -35.79
CA ASN A 171 34.89 7.82 -34.56
C ASN A 171 33.59 7.86 -33.71
N MET A 172 32.48 8.29 -34.31
CA MET A 172 31.23 8.42 -33.60
C MET A 172 30.26 7.35 -34.04
N VAL A 173 29.83 6.52 -33.09
CA VAL A 173 28.75 5.55 -33.28
C VAL A 173 27.45 6.27 -33.02
N PHE A 174 26.51 6.16 -33.97
CA PHE A 174 25.18 6.76 -33.83
C PHE A 174 24.11 5.68 -33.85
N VAL A 175 23.12 5.84 -32.97
CA VAL A 175 21.90 5.05 -32.99
C VAL A 175 20.71 6.00 -33.08
N ASN A 176 19.88 5.76 -34.11
CA ASN A 176 18.68 6.56 -34.37
C ASN A 176 17.47 5.81 -33.85
N LEU A 177 16.74 6.42 -32.92
CA LEU A 177 15.51 5.89 -32.35
C LEU A 177 14.34 6.75 -32.83
N SER A 178 13.39 6.16 -33.56
CA SER A 178 12.18 6.86 -33.98
C SER A 178 11.24 7.09 -32.79
N TYR A 179 10.31 8.03 -32.95
CA TYR A 179 9.26 8.26 -31.97
C TYR A 179 8.44 6.99 -31.70
N GLU A 180 8.05 6.28 -32.75
CA GLU A 180 7.21 5.09 -32.67
C GLU A 180 7.92 3.97 -31.91
N GLU A 181 9.23 3.80 -32.13
CA GLU A 181 10.02 2.79 -31.44
C GLU A 181 10.13 3.10 -29.94
N ILE A 182 10.43 4.36 -29.59
CA ILE A 182 10.51 4.78 -28.19
C ILE A 182 9.15 4.59 -27.50
N LEU A 183 8.05 4.96 -28.17
CA LEU A 183 6.70 4.80 -27.67
C LEU A 183 6.33 3.32 -27.47
N VAL A 184 6.72 2.43 -28.39
CA VAL A 184 6.52 0.98 -28.24
C VAL A 184 7.29 0.45 -27.03
N CYS A 185 8.55 0.84 -26.85
CA CYS A 185 9.33 0.45 -25.67
C CYS A 185 8.73 0.99 -24.37
N PHE A 186 8.23 2.23 -24.37
CA PHE A 186 7.54 2.84 -23.22
C PHE A 186 6.28 2.04 -22.88
N ASN A 187 5.43 1.80 -23.86
CA ASN A 187 4.19 1.05 -23.68
C ASN A 187 4.47 -0.35 -23.15
N ARG A 188 5.47 -1.05 -23.70
CA ARG A 188 5.87 -2.38 -23.19
C ARG A 188 6.37 -2.32 -21.74
N GLY A 189 7.23 -1.34 -21.42
CA GLY A 189 7.82 -1.23 -20.09
C GLY A 189 6.83 -0.86 -19.00
N LEU A 190 5.79 -0.08 -19.31
CA LEU A 190 4.84 0.44 -18.33
C LEU A 190 3.40 -0.05 -18.50
N HIS A 191 3.12 -0.99 -19.41
CA HIS A 191 1.75 -1.46 -19.68
C HIS A 191 1.04 -1.92 -18.41
N GLU A 192 1.57 -2.95 -17.76
CA GLU A 192 0.95 -3.57 -16.57
C GLU A 192 0.82 -2.59 -15.40
N PRO A 193 1.86 -1.81 -15.02
CA PRO A 193 1.73 -0.77 -14.01
C PRO A 193 0.62 0.25 -14.29
N ILE A 194 0.52 0.74 -15.54
CA ILE A 194 -0.50 1.73 -15.90
C ILE A 194 -1.90 1.11 -15.83
N GLN A 195 -2.07 -0.11 -16.35
CA GLN A 195 -3.37 -0.78 -16.32
C GLN A 195 -3.82 -1.08 -14.89
N LEU A 196 -2.91 -1.57 -14.04
CA LEU A 196 -3.22 -1.83 -12.64
C LEU A 196 -3.60 -0.54 -11.90
N ALA A 197 -2.84 0.55 -12.09
CA ALA A 197 -3.18 1.83 -11.49
C ALA A 197 -4.56 2.33 -11.93
N LYS A 198 -4.86 2.29 -13.24
CA LYS A 198 -6.19 2.67 -13.76
C LYS A 198 -7.31 1.83 -13.18
N LYS A 199 -7.11 0.51 -13.10
CA LYS A 199 -8.06 -0.41 -12.47
C LYS A 199 -8.34 0.02 -11.02
N LYS A 200 -7.28 0.26 -10.24
CA LYS A 200 -7.42 0.65 -8.82
C LYS A 200 -8.03 2.03 -8.62
N LEU A 201 -7.75 3.00 -9.49
CA LEU A 201 -8.43 4.30 -9.48
C LEU A 201 -9.93 4.17 -9.76
N ARG A 202 -10.34 3.29 -10.69
CA ARG A 202 -11.75 3.00 -10.96
C ARG A 202 -12.44 2.29 -9.80
N GLU A 203 -11.76 1.33 -9.17
CA GLU A 203 -12.27 0.66 -7.97
C GLU A 203 -12.44 1.65 -6.82
N LEU A 204 -11.43 2.49 -6.56
CA LEU A 204 -11.49 3.53 -5.53
C LEU A 204 -12.65 4.52 -5.75
N ALA A 205 -12.91 4.91 -7.00
CA ALA A 205 -13.98 5.84 -7.33
C ALA A 205 -15.37 5.33 -6.94
N GLN A 206 -15.57 4.00 -6.84
CA GLN A 206 -16.84 3.41 -6.41
C GLN A 206 -17.16 3.73 -4.94
N TYR A 207 -16.13 4.02 -4.13
CA TYR A 207 -16.30 4.40 -2.72
C TYR A 207 -16.54 5.90 -2.52
N ALA A 208 -16.45 6.73 -3.59
CA ALA A 208 -16.54 8.18 -3.47
C ALA A 208 -17.90 8.69 -2.93
N THR A 209 -18.95 7.87 -2.99
CA THR A 209 -20.28 8.21 -2.47
C THR A 209 -20.44 7.97 -0.97
N SER A 210 -19.68 7.02 -0.42
CA SER A 210 -19.76 6.63 1.00
C SER A 210 -18.57 7.12 1.81
N GLU A 211 -17.42 7.32 1.17
CA GLU A 211 -16.14 7.61 1.81
C GLU A 211 -15.46 8.85 1.24
N SER A 212 -14.64 9.48 2.09
CA SER A 212 -13.74 10.55 1.69
C SER A 212 -12.46 9.92 1.12
N ILE A 213 -12.37 9.85 -0.21
CA ILE A 213 -11.27 9.15 -0.89
C ILE A 213 -10.12 10.08 -1.29
N GLY A 214 -8.90 9.53 -1.35
CA GLY A 214 -7.75 10.21 -1.93
C GLY A 214 -6.67 9.27 -2.46
N VAL A 215 -5.72 9.81 -3.21
CA VAL A 215 -4.62 9.06 -3.85
C VAL A 215 -3.30 9.73 -3.53
N VAL A 216 -2.30 8.94 -3.13
CA VAL A 216 -0.92 9.37 -2.96
C VAL A 216 -0.05 8.65 -3.99
N VAL A 217 0.74 9.40 -4.75
CA VAL A 217 1.53 8.90 -5.87
C VAL A 217 3.01 9.17 -5.64
N ALA A 218 3.80 8.11 -5.71
CA ALA A 218 5.23 8.08 -5.47
C ALA A 218 5.97 7.31 -6.58
N GLY A 219 7.29 7.28 -6.46
CA GLY A 219 8.16 6.48 -7.30
C GLY A 219 8.81 7.23 -8.47
N GLY A 220 9.98 6.73 -8.89
CA GLY A 220 10.80 7.35 -9.93
C GLY A 220 10.15 7.35 -11.31
N SER A 221 9.34 6.34 -11.63
CA SER A 221 8.69 6.23 -12.94
C SER A 221 7.59 7.28 -13.15
N MET A 222 7.00 7.79 -12.06
CA MET A 222 6.04 8.91 -12.10
C MET A 222 6.70 10.29 -12.15
N ARG A 223 8.02 10.38 -12.34
CA ARG A 223 8.69 11.67 -12.60
C ARG A 223 8.36 12.24 -13.98
N THR A 224 7.90 11.40 -14.91
CA THR A 224 7.63 11.81 -16.29
C THR A 224 6.18 12.20 -16.50
N GLU A 225 5.93 13.32 -17.20
CA GLU A 225 4.56 13.81 -17.44
C GLU A 225 3.77 12.88 -18.36
N HIS A 226 4.41 12.19 -19.32
CA HIS A 226 3.71 11.21 -20.15
C HIS A 226 3.17 10.05 -19.33
N ALA A 227 3.95 9.51 -18.38
CA ALA A 227 3.48 8.43 -17.53
C ALA A 227 2.34 8.88 -16.59
N LYS A 228 2.42 10.11 -16.05
CA LYS A 228 1.31 10.70 -15.30
C LYS A 228 0.06 10.87 -16.15
N ALA A 229 0.18 11.45 -17.34
CA ALA A 229 -0.94 11.63 -18.26
C ALA A 229 -1.54 10.28 -18.66
N ALA A 230 -0.72 9.25 -18.86
CA ALA A 230 -1.17 7.92 -19.21
C ALA A 230 -1.98 7.27 -18.08
N VAL A 231 -1.67 7.52 -16.80
CA VAL A 231 -2.41 6.98 -15.65
C VAL A 231 -3.62 7.84 -15.28
N PHE A 232 -3.43 9.16 -15.20
CA PHE A 232 -4.37 10.09 -14.58
C PHE A 232 -5.18 10.93 -15.56
N GLY A 233 -4.83 10.96 -16.85
CA GLY A 233 -5.48 11.82 -17.85
C GLY A 233 -6.97 11.52 -18.05
N ASP A 234 -7.39 10.28 -17.82
CA ASP A 234 -8.77 9.79 -17.85
C ASP A 234 -9.22 9.25 -16.47
N SER A 235 -8.52 9.63 -15.40
CA SER A 235 -8.83 9.15 -14.05
C SER A 235 -10.21 9.65 -13.60
N PRO A 236 -11.04 8.78 -12.99
CA PRO A 236 -12.29 9.20 -12.36
C PRO A 236 -12.06 9.97 -11.05
N ILE A 237 -10.83 9.96 -10.52
CA ILE A 237 -10.46 10.67 -9.30
C ILE A 237 -10.14 12.13 -9.65
N PRO A 238 -10.82 13.11 -9.02
CA PRO A 238 -10.49 14.53 -9.17
C PRO A 238 -9.04 14.85 -8.84
N GLU A 239 -8.43 15.76 -9.60
CA GLU A 239 -7.02 16.16 -9.44
C GLU A 239 -6.68 16.71 -8.04
N ASP A 240 -7.62 17.39 -7.38
CA ASP A 240 -7.45 17.89 -6.01
C ASP A 240 -7.38 16.77 -4.96
N ARG A 241 -7.74 15.54 -5.35
CA ARG A 241 -7.65 14.33 -4.53
C ARG A 241 -6.42 13.47 -4.83
N ILE A 242 -5.51 13.95 -5.68
CA ILE A 242 -4.28 13.25 -6.05
C ILE A 242 -3.07 14.05 -5.53
N GLN A 243 -2.36 13.49 -4.55
CA GLN A 243 -1.11 14.05 -4.04
C GLN A 243 0.09 13.34 -4.64
N HIS A 244 0.92 14.08 -5.36
CA HIS A 244 2.21 13.58 -5.83
C HIS A 244 3.31 13.87 -4.80
N ALA A 245 4.19 12.91 -4.55
CA ALA A 245 5.37 13.01 -3.70
C ALA A 245 6.13 14.35 -3.81
N LYS A 246 6.33 14.85 -5.04
CA LYS A 246 7.02 16.13 -5.29
C LYS A 246 6.31 17.33 -4.67
N ARG A 247 4.97 17.33 -4.62
CA ARG A 247 4.17 18.37 -3.96
C ARG A 247 4.26 18.30 -2.43
N ILE A 248 4.54 17.11 -1.89
CA ILE A 248 4.71 16.90 -0.44
C ILE A 248 6.10 17.34 0.04
N GLY A 249 7.02 17.67 -0.88
CA GLY A 249 8.36 18.17 -0.52
C GLY A 249 9.34 17.06 -0.13
N TRP A 250 9.06 15.81 -0.52
CA TRP A 250 9.94 14.68 -0.26
C TRP A 250 11.20 14.79 -1.12
N SER A 251 12.29 15.24 -0.51
CA SER A 251 13.61 15.34 -1.16
C SER A 251 14.22 13.97 -1.46
N TYR A 252 13.94 12.96 -0.63
CA TYR A 252 14.49 11.60 -0.76
C TYR A 252 13.43 10.51 -0.58
N MET A 253 12.81 10.09 -1.68
CA MET A 253 11.78 9.03 -1.69
C MET A 253 12.24 7.71 -1.05
N SER A 254 13.48 7.31 -1.28
CA SER A 254 14.05 6.10 -0.68
C SER A 254 14.09 6.19 0.85
N MET A 255 14.37 7.38 1.39
CA MET A 255 14.35 7.64 2.83
C MET A 255 12.91 7.59 3.39
N CYS A 256 11.91 8.02 2.61
CA CYS A 256 10.50 7.90 2.99
C CYS A 256 10.12 6.43 3.20
N ASN A 257 10.47 5.55 2.27
CA ASN A 257 10.18 4.11 2.39
C ASN A 257 10.94 3.50 3.58
N ALA A 258 12.23 3.78 3.75
CA ALA A 258 13.00 3.28 4.90
C ALA A 258 12.42 3.76 6.25
N ARG A 259 12.04 5.04 6.35
CA ARG A 259 11.43 5.61 7.56
C ARG A 259 10.03 5.05 7.81
N GLY A 260 9.25 4.83 6.76
CA GLY A 260 7.94 4.20 6.84
C GLY A 260 8.01 2.76 7.34
N ALA A 261 8.96 1.97 6.83
CA ALA A 261 9.26 0.64 7.35
C ALA A 261 9.65 0.68 8.83
N ALA A 262 10.53 1.61 9.23
CA ALA A 262 10.86 1.77 10.65
C ALA A 262 9.63 2.14 11.50
N ASN A 263 8.81 3.09 11.04
CA ASN A 263 7.59 3.51 11.73
C ASN A 263 6.61 2.35 11.94
N SER A 264 6.50 1.43 10.97
CA SER A 264 5.64 0.26 11.08
C SER A 264 6.01 -0.63 12.27
N LEU A 265 7.31 -0.77 12.56
CA LEU A 265 7.79 -1.56 13.70
C LEU A 265 7.72 -0.79 15.00
N THR A 266 8.07 0.50 15.00
CA THR A 266 8.07 1.30 16.24
C THR A 266 6.66 1.56 16.77
N ASN A 267 5.67 1.60 15.88
CA ASN A 267 4.26 1.84 16.23
C ASN A 267 3.43 0.54 16.23
N LYS A 268 4.07 -0.63 16.13
CA LYS A 268 3.36 -1.89 16.12
C LYS A 268 2.57 -2.08 17.41
N THR A 269 1.39 -2.65 17.29
CA THR A 269 0.54 -2.99 18.44
C THR A 269 0.54 -4.49 18.67
N THR A 270 0.14 -4.94 19.86
CA THR A 270 -0.16 -6.36 20.08
C THR A 270 -1.57 -6.70 19.61
N VAL A 271 -1.86 -7.98 19.36
CA VAL A 271 -3.21 -8.44 19.04
C VAL A 271 -4.21 -8.02 20.14
N MET A 272 -3.83 -8.15 21.42
CA MET A 272 -4.68 -7.66 22.53
C MET A 272 -4.91 -6.15 22.44
N GLN A 273 -3.84 -5.35 22.27
CA GLN A 273 -3.98 -3.89 22.17
C GLN A 273 -4.86 -3.49 20.99
N PHE A 274 -4.76 -4.18 19.85
CA PHE A 274 -5.62 -3.92 18.70
C PHE A 274 -7.11 -4.14 19.00
N ILE A 275 -7.45 -5.24 19.70
CA ILE A 275 -8.82 -5.50 20.16
C ILE A 275 -9.24 -4.45 21.21
N GLU A 276 -8.37 -4.12 22.15
CA GLU A 276 -8.63 -3.13 23.20
C GLU A 276 -8.82 -1.72 22.65
N ASN A 277 -8.19 -1.41 21.51
CA ASN A 277 -8.33 -0.17 20.76
C ASN A 277 -9.66 -0.08 20.00
N GLY A 278 -10.56 -1.05 20.18
CA GLY A 278 -11.93 -0.99 19.72
C GLY A 278 -12.24 -1.84 18.52
N ALA A 279 -11.37 -2.79 18.15
CA ALA A 279 -11.69 -3.76 17.14
C ALA A 279 -12.71 -4.80 17.65
N ALA A 280 -13.51 -5.32 16.73
CA ALA A 280 -14.50 -6.37 16.98
C ALA A 280 -14.34 -7.48 15.94
N ILE A 281 -14.57 -8.71 16.40
CA ILE A 281 -14.56 -9.91 15.56
C ILE A 281 -16.02 -10.29 15.33
N GLY A 282 -16.38 -10.51 14.08
CA GLY A 282 -17.70 -10.94 13.67
C GLY A 282 -17.67 -12.20 12.84
N VAL A 283 -18.84 -12.79 12.67
CA VAL A 283 -19.07 -13.94 11.78
C VAL A 283 -20.04 -13.50 10.69
N GLN A 284 -19.55 -13.48 9.46
CA GLN A 284 -20.37 -13.26 8.28
C GLN A 284 -20.87 -14.61 7.79
N LYS A 285 -22.10 -14.65 7.28
CA LYS A 285 -22.69 -15.88 6.73
C LYS A 285 -23.09 -15.70 5.27
N ARG A 286 -23.08 -16.82 4.56
CA ARG A 286 -23.60 -16.99 3.20
C ARG A 286 -24.60 -18.13 3.22
N THR A 287 -25.81 -17.85 2.76
CA THR A 287 -26.89 -18.86 2.69
C THR A 287 -27.07 -19.34 1.26
N ASN A 288 -27.49 -20.58 1.07
CA ASN A 288 -27.56 -21.26 -0.21
C ASN A 288 -26.23 -21.27 -0.98
N SER A 289 -25.09 -21.48 -0.30
CA SER A 289 -23.77 -21.41 -0.94
C SER A 289 -23.59 -22.42 -2.09
N LEU A 290 -24.20 -23.61 -2.00
CA LEU A 290 -24.27 -24.58 -3.11
C LEU A 290 -24.92 -24.04 -4.40
N LEU A 291 -25.79 -23.04 -4.28
CA LEU A 291 -26.49 -22.41 -5.41
C LEU A 291 -25.89 -21.06 -5.78
N GLY A 292 -24.67 -20.75 -5.32
CA GLY A 292 -24.01 -19.47 -5.57
C GLY A 292 -24.63 -18.32 -4.77
N GLY A 293 -25.18 -18.59 -3.58
CA GLY A 293 -25.71 -17.56 -2.72
C GLY A 293 -24.68 -16.48 -2.37
N GLU A 294 -25.17 -15.27 -2.07
CA GLU A 294 -24.34 -14.11 -1.74
C GLU A 294 -24.04 -14.05 -0.24
N TRP A 295 -22.88 -13.48 0.09
CA TRP A 295 -22.54 -13.14 1.47
C TRP A 295 -23.48 -12.04 1.97
N GLU A 296 -23.93 -12.15 3.22
CA GLU A 296 -24.74 -11.09 3.81
C GLU A 296 -23.94 -9.80 3.99
N ASN A 297 -24.58 -8.63 3.83
CA ASN A 297 -23.93 -7.33 3.98
C ASN A 297 -23.63 -6.93 5.44
N ALA A 298 -23.80 -7.86 6.39
CA ALA A 298 -23.53 -7.66 7.81
C ALA A 298 -22.92 -8.92 8.43
N ALA A 299 -22.12 -8.75 9.48
CA ALA A 299 -21.61 -9.86 10.31
C ALA A 299 -22.20 -9.79 11.71
N TYR A 300 -22.38 -10.94 12.35
CA TYR A 300 -22.82 -11.05 13.73
C TYR A 300 -21.62 -10.89 14.65
N ILE A 301 -21.67 -9.97 15.62
CA ILE A 301 -20.56 -9.76 16.55
C ILE A 301 -20.37 -11.01 17.39
N ALA A 302 -19.17 -11.58 17.34
CA ALA A 302 -18.80 -12.75 18.11
C ALA A 302 -17.93 -12.37 19.31
N LEU A 303 -17.04 -11.39 19.15
CA LEU A 303 -16.13 -10.92 20.19
C LEU A 303 -15.90 -9.41 20.10
N HIS A 304 -16.00 -8.70 21.22
CA HIS A 304 -15.53 -7.31 21.34
C HIS A 304 -15.23 -6.94 22.80
N LYS A 305 -14.49 -5.85 23.01
CA LYS A 305 -14.27 -5.29 24.36
C LYS A 305 -15.58 -4.76 24.95
N ALA A 306 -15.89 -5.16 26.18
CA ALA A 306 -17.13 -4.80 26.85
C ALA A 306 -16.99 -3.58 27.76
N GLY A 307 -17.47 -2.42 27.33
CA GLY A 307 -17.67 -1.26 28.21
C GLY A 307 -16.39 -0.76 28.90
N SER A 308 -16.60 0.01 29.98
CA SER A 308 -15.54 0.69 30.76
C SER A 308 -14.99 -0.12 31.93
N GLU A 309 -15.54 -1.31 32.20
CA GLU A 309 -14.98 -2.21 33.22
C GLU A 309 -13.77 -2.94 32.61
N GLU A 310 -12.64 -2.88 33.32
CA GLU A 310 -11.32 -3.25 32.79
C GLU A 310 -11.27 -4.70 32.26
N HIS A 311 -10.82 -4.84 31.01
CA HIS A 311 -10.39 -6.07 30.32
C HIS A 311 -11.41 -7.21 30.08
N GLU A 312 -12.71 -7.06 30.37
CA GLU A 312 -13.66 -8.14 30.06
C GLU A 312 -14.00 -8.17 28.55
N LEU A 313 -13.59 -9.25 27.87
CA LEU A 313 -14.01 -9.55 26.50
C LEU A 313 -15.37 -10.27 26.55
N ARG A 314 -16.36 -9.76 25.83
CA ARG A 314 -17.65 -10.45 25.69
C ARG A 314 -17.61 -11.38 24.49
N SER A 315 -17.66 -12.69 24.77
CA SER A 315 -18.05 -13.68 23.76
C SER A 315 -19.56 -13.75 23.65
N HIS A 316 -20.06 -13.85 22.42
CA HIS A 316 -21.44 -14.16 22.13
C HIS A 316 -21.54 -15.54 21.50
N GLY A 317 -22.24 -16.47 22.16
CA GLY A 317 -22.61 -17.75 21.56
C GLY A 317 -23.59 -17.53 20.41
N LEU A 318 -23.09 -17.54 19.17
CA LEU A 318 -23.86 -17.33 17.96
C LEU A 318 -24.56 -18.63 17.55
N LYS A 319 -25.85 -18.57 17.20
CA LYS A 319 -26.60 -19.75 16.75
C LYS A 319 -27.00 -19.62 15.30
N PHE A 320 -26.61 -20.61 14.51
CA PHE A 320 -26.96 -20.72 13.10
C PHE A 320 -27.71 -22.02 12.84
N TYR A 321 -28.51 -22.04 11.77
CA TYR A 321 -29.24 -23.23 11.35
C TYR A 321 -28.96 -23.50 9.88
N SER A 322 -28.47 -24.70 9.60
CA SER A 322 -28.24 -25.26 8.27
C SER A 322 -29.26 -26.36 8.03
N ARG A 323 -30.02 -26.30 6.93
CA ARG A 323 -31.00 -27.35 6.54
C ARG A 323 -30.30 -28.56 5.94
N GLN A 324 -29.27 -28.33 5.14
CA GLN A 324 -28.51 -29.38 4.45
C GLN A 324 -27.02 -29.03 4.42
N HIS A 325 -26.17 -30.05 4.31
CA HIS A 325 -24.73 -29.84 4.24
C HIS A 325 -24.35 -28.86 3.12
N GLY A 326 -23.60 -27.82 3.48
CA GLY A 326 -23.14 -26.81 2.54
C GLY A 326 -24.20 -25.80 2.11
N ASP A 327 -25.38 -25.74 2.74
CA ASP A 327 -26.29 -24.60 2.49
C ASP A 327 -25.92 -23.33 3.24
N LEU A 328 -25.07 -23.45 4.26
CA LEU A 328 -24.61 -22.36 5.09
C LEU A 328 -23.10 -22.40 5.10
N GLU A 329 -22.50 -21.25 4.85
CA GLU A 329 -21.06 -21.07 4.88
C GLU A 329 -20.74 -19.85 5.74
N LEU A 330 -19.72 -19.96 6.57
CA LEU A 330 -19.31 -18.92 7.51
C LEU A 330 -17.88 -18.47 7.25
N LYS A 331 -17.61 -17.20 7.55
CA LYS A 331 -16.26 -16.68 7.69
C LYS A 331 -16.17 -15.70 8.84
N ILE A 332 -14.98 -15.60 9.40
CA ILE A 332 -14.63 -14.68 10.47
C ILE A 332 -14.12 -13.41 9.82
N VAL A 333 -14.65 -12.29 10.26
CA VAL A 333 -14.29 -10.96 9.80
C VAL A 333 -13.89 -10.08 10.98
N ILE A 334 -13.07 -9.07 10.74
CA ILE A 334 -12.68 -8.10 11.76
C ILE A 334 -13.07 -6.71 11.31
N ASP A 335 -13.75 -6.00 12.19
CA ASP A 335 -13.88 -4.55 12.16
C ASP A 335 -12.80 -3.94 13.08
N HIS A 336 -11.79 -3.29 12.51
CA HIS A 336 -10.65 -2.74 13.25
C HIS A 336 -10.97 -1.55 14.18
N ALA A 337 -12.17 -0.97 14.09
CA ALA A 337 -12.49 0.26 14.81
C ALA A 337 -13.96 0.38 15.23
N TYR A 338 -14.64 -0.76 15.35
CA TYR A 338 -16.03 -0.88 15.75
C TYR A 338 -16.44 0.06 16.90
N ILE A 339 -15.71 0.07 18.01
CA ILE A 339 -16.05 0.89 19.18
C ILE A 339 -15.85 2.39 18.90
N ARG A 340 -14.80 2.74 18.15
CA ARG A 340 -14.42 4.14 17.90
C ARG A 340 -15.38 4.88 16.99
N ARG A 341 -16.05 4.19 16.08
CA ARG A 341 -17.11 4.77 15.23
C ARG A 341 -18.38 5.16 16.00
N GLY A 342 -18.38 4.93 17.32
CA GLY A 342 -19.53 5.10 18.18
C GLY A 342 -20.47 3.94 17.95
N GLN A 343 -20.68 3.13 18.98
CA GLN A 343 -21.87 2.29 18.98
C GLN A 343 -23.06 3.23 18.72
N PRO A 344 -23.99 2.91 17.80
CA PRO A 344 -25.23 3.65 17.72
C PRO A 344 -25.83 3.61 19.12
N ASP A 345 -25.83 4.75 19.82
CA ASP A 345 -26.20 4.89 21.23
C ASP A 345 -27.34 3.92 21.56
N GLN A 346 -27.01 2.77 22.18
CA GLN A 346 -28.03 1.80 22.58
C GLN A 346 -29.03 2.46 23.54
N ALA A 347 -28.60 3.52 24.24
CA ALA A 347 -29.40 4.32 25.13
C ALA A 347 -30.44 5.25 24.44
N ARG A 348 -30.33 5.57 23.14
CA ARG A 348 -31.26 6.49 22.46
C ARG A 348 -32.41 5.83 21.72
N ILE A 349 -32.38 4.51 21.50
CA ILE A 349 -33.47 3.78 20.84
C ILE A 349 -34.72 3.66 21.75
N GLY A 350 -34.61 4.03 23.03
CA GLY A 350 -35.75 4.11 23.95
C GLY A 350 -36.68 5.33 23.78
N SER A 351 -36.34 6.33 22.96
CA SER A 351 -37.12 7.58 22.92
C SER A 351 -37.21 8.23 21.54
N ALA A 352 -38.42 8.19 20.97
CA ALA A 352 -38.91 8.94 19.81
C ALA A 352 -38.42 8.49 18.42
N GLY A 353 -39.20 7.57 17.81
CA GLY A 353 -38.99 7.06 16.47
C GLY A 353 -39.07 8.11 15.36
N ARG A 354 -38.05 8.12 14.49
CA ARG A 354 -38.23 8.47 13.08
C ARG A 354 -38.48 7.16 12.32
N PRO A 355 -39.68 6.94 11.76
CA PRO A 355 -39.97 5.77 10.95
C PRO A 355 -39.26 5.91 9.59
N GLY A 356 -38.36 4.97 9.26
CA GLY A 356 -37.88 4.81 7.89
C GLY A 356 -36.37 4.62 7.68
N ALA A 357 -35.52 4.82 8.68
CA ALA A 357 -34.10 4.47 8.54
C ALA A 357 -33.91 2.97 8.85
N PRO A 358 -33.27 2.17 7.97
CA PRO A 358 -32.92 0.79 8.26
C PRO A 358 -31.93 0.78 9.42
N THR A 359 -32.42 0.54 10.63
CA THR A 359 -31.56 0.36 11.80
C THR A 359 -30.88 -0.98 11.69
N THR A 360 -29.54 -0.96 11.64
CA THR A 360 -28.76 -2.18 11.79
C THR A 360 -29.14 -2.82 13.14
N PRO A 361 -29.54 -4.11 13.17
CA PRO A 361 -29.86 -4.79 14.42
C PRO A 361 -28.71 -4.64 15.40
N CYS A 362 -29.03 -4.32 16.65
CA CYS A 362 -28.05 -4.27 17.73
C CYS A 362 -27.25 -5.58 17.76
N GLY A 363 -25.91 -5.51 17.70
CA GLY A 363 -25.04 -6.70 17.67
C GLY A 363 -24.54 -7.14 16.30
N MET A 364 -24.59 -6.29 15.26
CA MET A 364 -24.00 -6.59 13.95
C MET A 364 -22.90 -5.60 13.55
N LEU A 365 -21.90 -6.09 12.81
CA LEU A 365 -20.88 -5.32 12.12
C LEU A 365 -21.32 -5.04 10.68
N LYS A 366 -20.95 -3.88 10.16
CA LYS A 366 -21.12 -3.57 8.74
C LYS A 366 -19.92 -4.07 7.95
N ILE A 367 -20.16 -4.87 6.91
CA ILE A 367 -19.09 -5.54 6.16
C ILE A 367 -18.23 -4.56 5.36
N GLU A 368 -18.77 -3.41 4.97
CA GLU A 368 -18.02 -2.34 4.29
C GLU A 368 -16.82 -1.82 5.08
N HIS A 369 -16.75 -2.13 6.38
CA HIS A 369 -15.64 -1.77 7.25
C HIS A 369 -14.85 -2.96 7.79
N CYS A 370 -15.16 -4.17 7.33
CA CYS A 370 -14.54 -5.39 7.80
C CYS A 370 -13.54 -5.91 6.78
N TYR A 371 -12.52 -6.62 7.25
CA TYR A 371 -11.68 -7.48 6.42
C TYR A 371 -11.82 -8.95 6.83
N ASP A 372 -11.54 -9.85 5.90
CA ASP A 372 -11.65 -11.29 6.10
C ASP A 372 -10.46 -11.83 6.89
N LEU A 373 -10.73 -12.40 8.07
CA LEU A 373 -9.72 -13.02 8.92
C LEU A 373 -9.52 -14.50 8.56
N TYR A 374 -10.61 -15.28 8.56
CA TYR A 374 -10.53 -16.73 8.36
C TYR A 374 -11.81 -17.31 7.76
N HIS A 375 -11.68 -18.17 6.76
CA HIS A 375 -12.83 -18.79 6.12
C HIS A 375 -13.15 -20.15 6.76
N LEU A 376 -14.26 -20.25 7.51
CA LEU A 376 -14.65 -21.49 8.21
C LEU A 376 -15.17 -22.56 7.25
N GLY A 377 -15.74 -22.15 6.11
CA GLY A 377 -16.21 -23.07 5.07
C GLY A 377 -17.68 -23.47 5.22
N PRO A 378 -18.15 -24.38 4.34
CA PRO A 378 -19.50 -24.91 4.38
C PRO A 378 -19.74 -25.73 5.65
N LEU A 379 -20.92 -25.56 6.24
CA LEU A 379 -21.31 -26.23 7.47
C LEU A 379 -22.18 -27.46 7.21
N LYS A 380 -22.13 -28.42 8.15
CA LYS A 380 -23.02 -29.60 8.13
C LYS A 380 -24.45 -29.19 8.55
N ALA A 381 -25.45 -29.95 8.09
CA ALA A 381 -26.86 -29.74 8.43
C ALA A 381 -27.13 -29.76 9.96
N GLY A 382 -27.91 -28.83 10.48
CA GLY A 382 -28.37 -28.82 11.88
C GLY A 382 -28.24 -27.45 12.54
N THR A 383 -28.52 -27.40 13.84
CA THR A 383 -28.29 -26.21 14.66
C THR A 383 -26.85 -26.19 15.13
N ILE A 384 -26.14 -25.12 14.80
CA ILE A 384 -24.73 -24.92 15.09
C ILE A 384 -24.64 -23.74 16.04
N THR A 385 -24.01 -23.97 17.20
CA THR A 385 -23.63 -22.88 18.10
C THR A 385 -22.14 -22.64 17.92
N LEU A 386 -21.78 -21.39 17.64
CA LEU A 386 -20.42 -20.93 17.42
C LEU A 386 -20.05 -19.98 18.57
N ASP A 387 -19.02 -20.36 19.31
CA ASP A 387 -18.41 -19.55 20.37
C ASP A 387 -17.02 -19.09 19.91
N VAL A 388 -16.71 -17.81 20.11
CA VAL A 388 -15.43 -17.22 19.74
C VAL A 388 -14.81 -16.62 21.00
N SER A 389 -13.63 -17.09 21.37
CA SER A 389 -12.89 -16.57 22.52
C SER A 389 -11.43 -16.34 22.18
N LEU A 390 -10.79 -15.39 22.87
CA LEU A 390 -9.34 -15.22 22.83
C LEU A 390 -8.71 -16.00 23.98
N ARG A 391 -7.69 -16.79 23.67
CA ARG A 391 -6.90 -17.56 24.65
C ARG A 391 -5.43 -17.19 24.54
N ASN A 392 -4.72 -17.16 25.66
CA ASN A 392 -3.27 -17.14 25.67
C ASN A 392 -2.77 -18.58 25.95
N ASN A 393 -1.59 -18.94 25.45
CA ASN A 393 -0.99 -20.27 25.62
C ASN A 393 -0.70 -20.64 27.09
N TYR A 394 -0.72 -19.67 28.00
CA TYR A 394 -0.68 -19.91 29.44
C TYR A 394 -2.04 -20.41 29.91
N GLY A 395 -2.27 -21.72 29.75
CA GLY A 395 -3.43 -22.39 30.33
C GLY A 395 -3.53 -22.10 31.82
N LEU A 396 -4.70 -21.59 32.24
CA LEU A 396 -5.21 -21.47 33.61
C LEU A 396 -4.20 -20.99 34.68
N ASP A 397 -4.47 -19.78 35.18
CA ASP A 397 -4.00 -19.24 36.47
C ASP A 397 -2.58 -18.65 36.51
N GLY A 398 -2.33 -17.57 35.76
CA GLY A 398 -1.27 -16.63 36.11
C GLY A 398 -0.72 -15.78 34.96
N TRP A 399 -1.26 -14.56 34.79
CA TRP A 399 -0.53 -13.50 34.11
C TRP A 399 0.71 -13.14 34.94
N THR A 400 1.87 -13.71 34.60
CA THR A 400 3.15 -13.25 35.16
C THR A 400 3.96 -12.59 34.05
N SER A 401 4.29 -11.33 34.30
CA SER A 401 4.71 -10.31 33.35
C SER A 401 6.20 -10.32 33.02
N SER A 402 6.81 -11.50 32.84
CA SER A 402 8.25 -11.56 32.56
C SER A 402 8.64 -12.63 31.55
N GLY A 403 8.86 -12.18 30.31
CA GLY A 403 9.87 -12.76 29.43
C GLY A 403 9.32 -13.30 28.11
N ALA A 404 9.36 -12.44 27.08
CA ALA A 404 9.71 -12.64 25.65
C ALA A 404 9.36 -13.94 24.88
N GLU A 405 8.74 -14.96 25.48
CA GLU A 405 8.07 -16.02 24.76
C GLU A 405 6.74 -15.45 24.29
N ARG A 406 6.58 -15.46 22.97
CA ARG A 406 5.46 -14.88 22.21
C ARG A 406 4.16 -15.04 22.98
N ASP A 407 3.54 -13.92 23.37
CA ASP A 407 2.12 -13.84 23.75
C ASP A 407 1.28 -14.21 22.53
N GLN A 408 1.33 -15.49 22.14
CA GLN A 408 0.62 -16.02 21.02
C GLN A 408 -0.82 -16.19 21.47
N LEU A 409 -1.65 -15.28 20.99
CA LEU A 409 -3.08 -15.33 21.22
C LEU A 409 -3.70 -16.24 20.18
N TYR A 410 -4.67 -17.03 20.60
CA TYR A 410 -5.46 -17.87 19.72
C TYR A 410 -6.88 -17.37 19.72
N LEU A 411 -7.47 -17.28 18.53
CA LEU A 411 -8.91 -17.22 18.40
C LEU A 411 -9.43 -18.66 18.44
N CYS A 412 -9.97 -19.05 19.58
CA CYS A 412 -10.62 -20.34 19.73
C CYS A 412 -12.05 -20.24 19.19
N VAL A 413 -12.32 -21.03 18.16
CA VAL A 413 -13.64 -21.14 17.53
C VAL A 413 -14.21 -22.50 17.88
N THR A 414 -15.19 -22.52 18.77
CA THR A 414 -15.88 -23.75 19.16
C THR A 414 -17.21 -23.83 18.41
N THR A 415 -17.37 -24.87 17.60
CA THR A 415 -18.64 -25.19 16.94
C THR A 415 -19.26 -26.41 17.62
N SER A 416 -20.51 -26.30 18.07
CA SER A 416 -21.26 -27.41 18.64
C SER A 416 -22.53 -27.67 17.86
N ARG A 417 -22.75 -28.93 17.48
CA ARG A 417 -23.86 -29.35 16.63
C ARG A 417 -24.84 -30.25 17.39
N LEU A 418 -26.09 -29.84 17.46
CA LEU A 418 -27.18 -30.61 18.07
C LEU A 418 -27.89 -31.46 17.01
N HIS A 419 -27.81 -32.78 17.14
CA HIS A 419 -28.46 -33.75 16.24
C HIS A 419 -29.74 -34.32 16.85
N GLY A 420 -30.83 -33.57 16.80
CA GLY A 420 -32.10 -34.03 17.35
C GLY A 420 -32.00 -34.45 18.84
N CYS A 421 -33.04 -35.06 19.37
CA CYS A 421 -33.29 -35.09 20.81
C CYS A 421 -32.37 -36.01 21.65
N MET A 422 -31.39 -36.74 21.08
CA MET A 422 -30.75 -37.85 21.81
C MET A 422 -29.24 -38.09 21.59
N LYS A 423 -28.50 -37.23 20.88
CA LYS A 423 -27.04 -37.37 20.74
C LYS A 423 -26.30 -36.25 21.46
N ALA A 424 -25.19 -36.60 22.11
CA ALA A 424 -24.25 -35.61 22.62
C ALA A 424 -23.82 -34.66 21.48
N PRO A 425 -23.65 -33.36 21.75
CA PRO A 425 -23.24 -32.42 20.72
C PRO A 425 -21.88 -32.82 20.15
N GLU A 426 -21.79 -32.84 18.82
CA GLU A 426 -20.50 -32.93 18.12
C GLU A 426 -19.84 -31.56 18.29
N VAL A 427 -18.75 -31.51 19.06
CA VAL A 427 -17.99 -30.28 19.31
C VAL A 427 -16.71 -30.35 18.49
N GLN A 428 -16.51 -29.35 17.63
CA GLN A 428 -15.27 -29.13 16.90
C GLN A 428 -14.68 -27.80 17.36
N GLU A 429 -13.45 -27.85 17.81
CA GLU A 429 -12.67 -26.70 18.27
C GLU A 429 -11.54 -26.45 17.29
N ILE A 430 -11.36 -25.18 16.92
CA ILE A 430 -10.29 -24.72 16.04
C ILE A 430 -9.60 -23.57 16.74
N ASP A 431 -8.31 -23.73 17.02
CA ASP A 431 -7.46 -22.65 17.53
C ASP A 431 -6.77 -21.96 16.35
N LEU A 432 -7.07 -20.69 16.17
CA LEU A 432 -6.48 -19.86 15.10
C LEU A 432 -5.38 -19.01 15.73
N PRO A 433 -4.09 -19.34 15.53
CA PRO A 433 -2.99 -18.54 16.06
C PRO A 433 -3.02 -17.16 15.41
N LEU A 434 -3.16 -16.12 16.22
CA LEU A 434 -3.22 -14.75 15.76
C LEU A 434 -1.84 -14.09 15.84
N TYR A 435 -1.52 -13.30 14.83
CA TYR A 435 -0.40 -12.37 14.89
C TYR A 435 -0.83 -11.00 14.37
N PHE A 436 -0.12 -9.96 14.79
CA PHE A 436 -0.29 -8.62 14.28
C PHE A 436 0.75 -8.36 13.19
N ASP A 437 0.31 -7.98 11.99
CA ASP A 437 1.21 -7.55 10.92
C ASP A 437 1.46 -6.04 11.05
N PRO A 438 2.69 -5.62 11.38
CA PRO A 438 3.02 -4.21 11.55
C PRO A 438 2.90 -3.41 10.25
N GLY A 439 3.10 -4.03 9.09
CA GLY A 439 2.96 -3.40 7.79
C GLY A 439 1.50 -3.14 7.44
N GLN A 440 0.66 -4.15 7.54
CA GLN A 440 -0.78 -4.01 7.23
C GLN A 440 -1.56 -3.30 8.35
N ASN A 441 -0.94 -3.17 9.53
CA ASN A 441 -1.53 -2.64 10.76
C ASN A 441 -2.83 -3.37 11.13
N CYS A 442 -2.84 -4.70 10.98
CA CYS A 442 -4.02 -5.54 11.17
C CYS A 442 -3.66 -6.91 11.77
N ILE A 443 -4.67 -7.69 12.14
CA ILE A 443 -4.50 -9.04 12.71
C ILE A 443 -4.72 -10.07 11.61
N HIS A 444 -3.85 -11.08 11.56
CA HIS A 444 -4.03 -12.25 10.71
C HIS A 444 -4.00 -13.54 11.51
N VAL A 445 -4.41 -14.62 10.85
CA VAL A 445 -4.17 -15.98 11.32
C VAL A 445 -2.84 -16.46 10.75
N ASP A 446 -1.94 -16.95 11.60
CA ASP A 446 -0.72 -17.64 11.21
C ASP A 446 -1.08 -19.04 10.69
N LEU A 447 -1.43 -19.11 9.41
CA LEU A 447 -1.86 -20.36 8.77
C LEU A 447 -0.73 -21.41 8.77
N GLU A 448 0.53 -20.99 8.80
CA GLU A 448 1.68 -21.89 8.86
C GLU A 448 1.82 -22.55 10.23
N ALA A 449 1.47 -21.83 11.29
CA ALA A 449 1.41 -22.38 12.64
C ALA A 449 0.20 -23.33 12.86
N MET A 450 -0.80 -23.34 11.97
CA MET A 450 -1.94 -24.24 12.09
C MET A 450 -1.61 -25.68 11.65
N HIS A 451 -1.32 -25.87 10.37
CA HIS A 451 -0.91 -27.14 9.77
C HIS A 451 -0.40 -26.93 8.34
N GLU A 452 0.39 -27.89 7.84
CA GLU A 452 0.84 -27.90 6.45
C GLU A 452 -0.36 -27.96 5.49
N GLY A 453 -0.44 -27.03 4.53
CA GLY A 453 -1.55 -26.93 3.58
C GLY A 453 -2.68 -25.97 3.96
N ALA A 454 -2.69 -25.42 5.19
CA ALA A 454 -3.76 -24.52 5.65
C ALA A 454 -3.85 -23.25 4.79
N TRP A 455 -2.70 -22.75 4.31
CA TRP A 455 -2.63 -21.60 3.40
C TRP A 455 -3.33 -21.90 2.08
N GLU A 456 -2.96 -23.00 1.42
CA GLU A 456 -3.56 -23.44 0.16
C GLU A 456 -5.05 -23.68 0.31
N GLU A 457 -5.48 -24.29 1.41
CA GLU A 457 -6.89 -24.49 1.72
C GLU A 457 -7.65 -23.17 1.83
N GLN A 458 -7.11 -22.19 2.56
CA GLN A 458 -7.74 -20.87 2.68
C GLN A 458 -7.76 -20.12 1.33
N GLN A 459 -6.70 -20.21 0.54
CA GLN A 459 -6.67 -19.59 -0.79
C GLN A 459 -7.68 -20.24 -1.74
N GLN A 460 -7.80 -21.57 -1.74
CA GLN A 460 -8.81 -22.29 -2.52
C GLN A 460 -10.23 -21.89 -2.11
N ARG A 461 -10.49 -21.76 -0.81
CA ARG A 461 -11.78 -21.30 -0.27
C ARG A 461 -12.10 -19.87 -0.73
N ARG A 462 -11.12 -18.95 -0.67
CA ARG A 462 -11.28 -17.56 -1.15
C ARG A 462 -11.51 -17.49 -2.66
N ALA A 463 -10.75 -18.26 -3.44
CA ALA A 463 -10.88 -18.31 -4.90
C ALA A 463 -12.22 -18.90 -5.37
N ALA A 464 -12.80 -19.83 -4.61
CA ALA A 464 -14.12 -20.39 -4.92
C ALA A 464 -15.27 -19.36 -4.76
N ILE A 465 -15.08 -18.31 -3.96
CA ILE A 465 -16.07 -17.25 -3.71
C ILE A 465 -16.02 -16.19 -4.82
N HIS A 466 -14.82 -15.85 -5.25
CA HIS A 466 -14.56 -14.96 -6.36
C HIS A 466 -13.91 -15.79 -7.47
N PRO A 467 -14.68 -16.63 -8.21
CA PRO A 467 -14.12 -17.23 -9.41
C PRO A 467 -13.54 -16.07 -10.23
N PRO A 468 -12.27 -16.14 -10.66
CA PRO A 468 -11.67 -15.07 -11.44
C PRO A 468 -12.67 -14.76 -12.54
N SER A 469 -13.13 -13.51 -12.58
CA SER A 469 -14.15 -13.08 -13.52
C SER A 469 -13.67 -13.52 -14.90
N ASN A 470 -14.37 -14.50 -15.47
CA ASN A 470 -14.01 -15.20 -16.70
C ASN A 470 -14.15 -14.30 -17.95
N ILE A 471 -13.97 -12.99 -17.78
CA ILE A 471 -14.01 -11.96 -18.82
C ILE A 471 -12.71 -11.95 -19.64
N LEU A 472 -11.66 -12.68 -19.22
CA LEU A 472 -10.41 -12.79 -19.99
C LEU A 472 -10.22 -14.14 -20.73
N ALA A 473 -11.07 -15.14 -20.53
CA ALA A 473 -10.91 -16.45 -21.18
C ALA A 473 -11.40 -16.52 -22.64
N THR A 474 -11.85 -15.41 -23.24
CA THR A 474 -12.29 -15.37 -24.65
C THR A 474 -11.38 -14.56 -25.59
N MET A 475 -10.20 -14.10 -25.14
CA MET A 475 -9.27 -13.33 -25.99
C MET A 475 -7.92 -14.02 -26.25
N GLU A 476 -7.70 -15.26 -25.81
CA GLU A 476 -6.44 -16.01 -26.06
C GLU A 476 -6.55 -17.13 -27.11
N ASN A 477 -7.62 -17.17 -27.91
CA ASN A 477 -7.71 -18.07 -29.08
C ASN A 477 -7.72 -17.30 -30.40
N GLU A 478 -6.82 -16.33 -30.57
CA GLU A 478 -6.33 -15.98 -31.90
C GLU A 478 -4.99 -16.68 -32.13
N GLU A 479 -5.00 -17.62 -33.07
CA GLU A 479 -3.83 -18.34 -33.54
C GLU A 479 -2.67 -17.38 -33.87
N PRO A 480 -1.43 -17.63 -33.41
CA PRO A 480 -0.28 -16.90 -33.93
C PRO A 480 -0.06 -17.33 -35.39
N GLY A 481 -0.50 -16.46 -36.29
CA GLY A 481 -0.20 -16.53 -37.71
C GLY A 481 1.31 -16.55 -37.97
N GLN A 482 1.73 -17.59 -38.67
CA GLN A 482 2.85 -17.65 -39.61
C GLN A 482 4.24 -17.22 -39.08
N ALA A 483 5.00 -18.25 -38.72
CA ALA A 483 6.45 -18.21 -38.61
C ALA A 483 7.11 -17.66 -39.90
N LEU A 484 7.98 -16.65 -39.73
CA LEU A 484 8.97 -16.28 -40.73
C LEU A 484 10.12 -17.31 -40.74
N PRO A 485 10.78 -17.53 -41.90
CA PRO A 485 11.62 -18.70 -42.13
C PRO A 485 12.97 -18.60 -41.41
N THR A 486 13.36 -19.70 -40.77
CA THR A 486 14.71 -19.96 -40.31
C THR A 486 15.67 -20.11 -41.50
N PRO A 487 16.88 -19.51 -41.47
CA PRO A 487 17.89 -19.79 -42.47
C PRO A 487 18.52 -21.17 -42.22
N HIS A 488 18.61 -21.95 -43.30
CA HIS A 488 19.37 -23.18 -43.39
C HIS A 488 20.83 -22.96 -42.96
N VAL A 489 21.28 -23.72 -41.96
CA VAL A 489 22.71 -23.96 -41.72
C VAL A 489 22.98 -25.42 -42.05
N SER A 490 23.82 -25.61 -43.06
CA SER A 490 24.36 -26.88 -43.53
C SER A 490 25.28 -27.50 -42.48
N SER A 491 25.07 -28.79 -42.24
CA SER A 491 25.95 -29.68 -41.50
C SER A 491 27.20 -29.99 -42.31
N GLU A 492 28.38 -29.71 -41.76
CA GLU A 492 29.60 -30.46 -42.06
C GLU A 492 30.31 -30.83 -40.75
N ALA A 493 30.75 -32.08 -40.72
CA ALA A 493 31.45 -32.74 -39.62
C ALA A 493 32.92 -32.34 -39.58
N ASN A 494 33.52 -32.37 -38.38
CA ASN A 494 34.73 -33.14 -38.06
C ASN A 494 35.24 -32.81 -36.64
N ASN A 495 35.30 -33.86 -35.82
CA ASN A 495 36.42 -34.38 -35.03
C ASN A 495 37.36 -33.48 -34.19
N ASP A 496 37.79 -34.14 -33.11
CA ASP A 496 38.98 -33.99 -32.26
C ASP A 496 38.85 -33.02 -31.07
N ASP A 497 38.74 -33.54 -29.83
CA ASP A 497 39.85 -33.96 -28.94
C ASP A 497 40.82 -32.80 -28.67
N ASP A 498 40.73 -32.18 -27.50
CA ASP A 498 41.87 -31.94 -26.61
C ASP A 498 41.44 -31.31 -25.28
N SER A 499 42.04 -31.86 -24.23
CA SER A 499 41.97 -31.47 -22.82
C SER A 499 42.86 -30.27 -22.50
N ASP A 500 42.64 -29.74 -21.30
CA ASP A 500 43.52 -28.85 -20.52
C ASP A 500 43.53 -27.37 -20.93
N ASP A 501 42.94 -26.50 -20.10
CA ASP A 501 43.71 -25.53 -19.29
C ASP A 501 42.78 -24.80 -18.30
N MET A 502 43.10 -24.87 -17.00
CA MET A 502 42.44 -24.12 -15.92
C MET A 502 43.28 -22.87 -15.65
N GLY A 503 42.98 -21.79 -16.37
CA GLY A 503 43.63 -20.49 -16.23
C GLY A 503 42.80 -19.50 -15.41
N ASP A 504 43.35 -19.13 -14.26
CA ASP A 504 43.22 -17.89 -13.48
C ASP A 504 42.08 -16.89 -13.81
N MET A 505 41.22 -16.68 -12.79
CA MET A 505 40.30 -15.54 -12.71
C MET A 505 40.99 -14.33 -12.04
N PRO A 506 41.09 -13.16 -12.70
CA PRO A 506 41.13 -11.87 -12.02
C PRO A 506 39.67 -11.38 -11.89
N GLY A 507 39.17 -10.96 -10.74
CA GLY A 507 39.61 -9.79 -9.98
C GLY A 507 38.33 -8.97 -9.70
N ASN A 508 38.20 -8.49 -8.46
CA ASN A 508 37.03 -7.78 -7.95
C ASN A 508 36.54 -6.65 -8.89
N ILE A 509 35.25 -6.67 -9.22
CA ILE A 509 34.56 -5.51 -9.78
C ILE A 509 34.04 -4.70 -8.59
N ASP A 510 34.70 -3.58 -8.31
CA ASP A 510 34.18 -2.53 -7.45
C ASP A 510 32.92 -1.95 -8.11
N ILE A 511 31.79 -2.07 -7.42
CA ILE A 511 30.54 -1.41 -7.81
C ILE A 511 30.56 -0.02 -7.21
N ASP A 512 30.93 0.97 -8.02
CA ASP A 512 30.82 2.37 -7.67
C ASP A 512 29.34 2.77 -7.52
N ASN A 513 28.92 2.97 -6.28
CA ASN A 513 27.68 3.68 -5.94
C ASN A 513 27.90 5.18 -6.16
N GLU A 514 27.80 5.65 -7.40
CA GLU A 514 27.71 7.08 -7.71
C GLU A 514 26.33 7.40 -8.30
N ASP A 515 25.49 8.02 -7.48
CA ASP A 515 24.52 9.07 -7.84
C ASP A 515 23.90 9.61 -6.52
N ILE A 516 24.76 10.16 -5.66
CA ILE A 516 24.37 11.14 -4.63
C ILE A 516 24.96 12.47 -5.11
N ASP A 517 24.10 13.40 -5.51
CA ASP A 517 24.45 14.79 -5.77
C ASP A 517 24.86 15.43 -4.41
N PRO A 518 26.14 15.76 -4.13
CA PRO A 518 26.56 16.12 -2.78
C PRO A 518 26.36 17.61 -2.46
N ASP A 519 25.93 18.45 -3.40
CA ASP A 519 25.95 19.90 -3.23
C ASP A 519 24.57 20.57 -3.29
N TYR A 520 23.72 20.33 -2.28
CA TYR A 520 22.75 21.34 -1.84
C TYR A 520 22.21 21.05 -0.41
N CYS A 521 22.95 21.48 0.61
CA CYS A 521 22.44 21.63 1.97
C CYS A 521 22.17 23.12 2.24
N PRO A 522 20.93 23.61 2.26
CA PRO A 522 20.66 24.94 2.80
C PRO A 522 20.68 24.82 4.33
N THR A 523 21.76 25.29 4.95
CA THR A 523 21.75 25.62 6.37
C THR A 523 20.80 26.81 6.55
N ASN A 524 19.66 26.57 7.20
CA ASN A 524 18.77 27.65 7.65
C ASN A 524 19.48 28.47 8.73
N ASP A 525 20.05 29.62 8.36
CA ASP A 525 20.37 30.70 9.27
C ASP A 525 19.13 31.62 9.40
N PRO A 526 18.50 31.77 10.58
CA PRO A 526 17.28 32.57 10.72
C PRO A 526 17.50 34.09 10.72
N ASN A 527 18.73 34.59 10.48
CA ASN A 527 19.08 35.99 10.72
C ASN A 527 19.68 36.74 9.52
N GLN A 528 19.18 36.55 8.30
CA GLN A 528 19.50 37.46 7.19
C GLN A 528 18.25 38.09 6.56
N ASP A 529 18.09 39.36 6.93
CA ASP A 529 17.18 40.35 6.40
C ASP A 529 17.95 41.11 5.31
N ASP A 530 17.61 40.90 4.04
CA ASP A 530 18.11 41.73 2.93
C ASP A 530 16.99 42.01 1.93
N GLY A 531 16.64 43.29 1.84
CA GLY A 531 15.59 43.80 0.97
C GLY A 531 16.06 44.22 -0.43
N VAL A 532 15.04 44.38 -1.28
CA VAL A 532 14.90 45.32 -2.41
C VAL A 532 15.69 45.04 -3.71
N GLY A 533 14.96 44.93 -4.85
CA GLY A 533 15.48 45.41 -6.15
C GLY A 533 15.01 44.75 -7.45
N TRP A 534 13.77 45.00 -7.87
CA TRP A 534 13.22 45.13 -9.25
C TRP A 534 14.02 44.64 -10.49
N TRP A 535 13.35 43.88 -11.39
CA TRP A 535 13.04 44.30 -12.77
C TRP A 535 11.85 43.54 -13.37
N GLN A 536 11.05 44.28 -14.15
CA GLN A 536 9.82 43.88 -14.83
C GLN A 536 10.10 43.07 -16.10
N SER A 537 9.18 42.17 -16.47
CA SER A 537 8.71 41.97 -17.85
C SER A 537 7.47 41.04 -17.90
N ARG A 538 6.34 41.57 -18.36
CA ARG A 538 5.07 40.86 -18.61
C ARG A 538 5.10 40.10 -19.95
N PRO A 539 4.27 39.05 -20.13
CA PRO A 539 3.73 38.74 -21.44
C PRO A 539 2.26 39.17 -21.60
N ARG A 540 1.97 39.51 -22.85
CA ARG A 540 0.76 40.11 -23.42
C ARG A 540 -0.48 39.20 -23.30
N ARG A 541 -1.59 39.75 -22.81
CA ARG A 541 -2.95 39.22 -23.05
C ARG A 541 -3.45 39.67 -24.42
N ARG A 542 -3.94 38.73 -25.24
CA ARG A 542 -4.78 39.00 -26.42
C ARG A 542 -6.19 39.35 -25.96
N ARG A 543 -6.74 40.42 -26.55
CA ARG A 543 -8.15 40.84 -26.47
C ARG A 543 -9.00 39.97 -27.40
N PHE A 544 -10.17 39.56 -26.91
CA PHE A 544 -11.40 39.53 -27.70
C PHE A 544 -12.41 40.40 -26.95
N GLY A 545 -13.14 41.22 -27.72
CA GLY A 545 -14.11 42.18 -27.21
C GLY A 545 -15.56 41.76 -27.46
N LEU A 546 -16.43 42.73 -27.21
CA LEU A 546 -17.90 42.80 -27.33
C LEU A 546 -18.65 42.34 -26.07
N ASP A 547 -19.73 42.98 -25.62
CA ASP A 547 -20.22 44.37 -25.62
C ASP A 547 -21.51 44.33 -24.75
N GLU A 548 -21.97 45.47 -24.24
CA GLU A 548 -23.30 45.71 -23.61
C GLU A 548 -23.56 45.02 -22.25
N GLY A 549 -24.18 45.60 -21.22
CA GLY A 549 -24.82 46.89 -21.01
C GLY A 549 -25.46 46.92 -19.60
N ASP A 550 -25.71 48.13 -19.14
CA ASP A 550 -26.53 48.61 -18.01
C ASP A 550 -26.02 48.66 -16.54
N PRO A 551 -26.20 49.82 -15.86
CA PRO A 551 -25.90 50.02 -14.44
C PRO A 551 -27.17 50.22 -13.59
N GLU A 552 -27.25 49.59 -12.42
CA GLU A 552 -28.08 50.12 -11.34
C GLU A 552 -27.35 50.13 -9.99
N ARG A 553 -27.38 51.32 -9.40
CA ARG A 553 -26.95 51.68 -8.05
C ARG A 553 -28.09 51.36 -7.09
N GLU A 554 -27.82 50.71 -5.97
CA GLU A 554 -28.52 51.01 -4.72
C GLU A 554 -27.58 50.97 -3.51
N ARG A 555 -27.74 51.98 -2.65
CA ARG A 555 -27.06 52.17 -1.37
C ARG A 555 -27.77 51.36 -0.27
N PRO A 556 -27.08 50.93 0.80
CA PRO A 556 -27.69 50.53 2.07
C PRO A 556 -28.05 51.81 2.88
N PRO A 557 -28.67 51.80 4.10
CA PRO A 557 -28.80 50.72 5.09
C PRO A 557 -30.15 50.70 5.86
N SER A 558 -30.33 49.83 6.86
CA SER A 558 -30.82 50.23 8.20
C SER A 558 -31.17 49.03 9.13
N ARG A 559 -31.17 49.35 10.44
CA ARG A 559 -31.84 48.69 11.58
C ARG A 559 -31.04 47.60 12.32
N ARG A 560 -31.10 47.48 13.64
CA ARG A 560 -31.74 48.28 14.72
C ARG A 560 -31.14 47.87 16.07
N ARG A 561 -31.28 48.79 17.02
CA ARG A 561 -31.00 48.73 18.46
C ARG A 561 -31.71 47.61 19.25
N GLN A 562 -30.98 47.17 20.28
CA GLN A 562 -31.33 46.93 21.70
C GLN A 562 -32.49 46.00 22.05
N THR A 563 -32.21 45.02 22.93
CA THR A 563 -32.62 45.09 24.35
C THR A 563 -31.67 44.30 25.25
N SER A 564 -31.54 44.82 26.46
CA SER A 564 -30.78 44.37 27.62
C SER A 564 -31.47 43.21 28.36
N ASN A 565 -30.68 42.37 29.04
CA ASN A 565 -31.00 41.97 30.41
C ASN A 565 -29.74 41.56 31.18
N THR A 566 -29.60 42.15 32.35
CA THR A 566 -28.56 41.97 33.37
C THR A 566 -28.90 40.80 34.29
N ASN A 567 -27.89 40.03 34.70
CA ASN A 567 -27.56 39.71 36.11
C ASN A 567 -26.58 38.52 36.15
N GLY A 568 -25.49 38.66 36.91
CA GLY A 568 -24.60 37.53 37.19
C GLY A 568 -23.22 37.98 37.66
N LEU A 569 -23.05 38.02 38.98
CA LEU A 569 -21.85 38.38 39.73
C LEU A 569 -20.65 37.45 39.44
N GLY A 570 -19.45 38.02 39.52
CA GLY A 570 -18.30 37.37 40.16
C GLY A 570 -17.19 36.81 39.26
N GLY A 571 -15.95 37.27 39.51
CA GLY A 571 -14.74 36.53 39.18
C GLY A 571 -13.91 37.04 38.01
N ARG A 572 -13.23 38.18 38.18
CA ARG A 572 -12.07 38.54 37.34
C ARG A 572 -10.88 37.69 37.79
N VAL A 573 -10.46 36.72 36.98
CA VAL A 573 -9.11 36.14 37.04
C VAL A 573 -8.36 36.61 35.80
N GLN A 574 -7.37 37.47 36.02
CA GLN A 574 -6.38 37.85 35.01
C GLN A 574 -5.52 36.60 34.71
N VAL A 575 -5.60 36.10 33.48
CA VAL A 575 -4.65 35.09 32.98
C VAL A 575 -3.57 35.83 32.22
N ASN A 576 -2.35 35.71 32.72
CA ASN A 576 -1.12 36.25 32.14
C ASN A 576 -0.55 35.19 31.17
N PRO A 577 -0.24 35.51 29.89
CA PRO A 577 0.22 34.52 28.93
C PRO A 577 1.75 34.55 28.80
N GLU A 578 2.48 34.06 29.80
CA GLU A 578 3.92 33.79 29.67
C GLU A 578 4.31 32.57 30.50
N SER A 579 4.42 31.40 29.86
CA SER A 579 5.32 30.29 30.23
C SER A 579 5.02 29.03 29.41
N LEU A 580 5.58 28.97 28.20
CA LEU A 580 5.85 27.69 27.54
C LEU A 580 7.35 27.61 27.30
N GLY A 581 8.06 27.22 28.36
CA GLY A 581 9.45 26.83 28.30
C GLY A 581 9.57 25.46 27.61
N TYR A 582 10.28 25.44 26.48
CA TYR A 582 10.77 24.21 25.87
C TYR A 582 11.73 23.51 26.84
N GLN A 583 11.36 22.33 27.34
CA GLN A 583 12.31 21.42 27.98
C GLN A 583 12.95 20.54 26.90
N MET A 584 14.20 20.85 26.54
CA MET A 584 15.10 19.93 25.86
C MET A 584 15.46 18.80 26.83
N TYR A 585 15.17 17.55 26.47
CA TYR A 585 15.74 16.39 27.14
C TYR A 585 17.19 16.22 26.67
N ASN A 586 18.12 16.58 27.56
CA ASN A 586 19.54 16.27 27.44
C ASN A 586 19.78 14.90 28.07
N VAL A 587 20.00 13.86 27.25
CA VAL A 587 20.38 12.53 27.73
C VAL A 587 21.85 12.56 28.11
N ARG A 588 22.13 12.63 29.41
CA ARG A 588 23.46 12.41 29.98
C ARG A 588 23.65 10.93 30.31
N ASN A 589 24.75 10.39 29.79
CA ASN A 589 25.37 9.12 30.18
C ASN A 589 25.47 8.97 31.71
N SER A 590 24.93 7.87 32.23
CA SER A 590 25.34 7.31 33.54
C SER A 590 26.02 5.96 33.32
N ARG A 591 27.31 5.92 33.69
CA ARG A 591 28.09 4.69 33.87
C ARG A 591 27.82 4.09 35.26
N HIS A 592 28.15 2.79 35.37
CA HIS A 592 28.60 2.03 36.53
C HIS A 592 27.59 1.41 37.51
N PRO A 593 27.92 0.25 38.14
CA PRO A 593 29.25 -0.35 38.32
C PRO A 593 29.72 -1.26 37.18
#